data_AF-F4WP49-F1
#
_entry.id   AF-F4WP49-F1
#
_cell.length_a   1.000
_cell.length_b   1.000
_cell.length_c   1.000
_cell.angle_alpha   90.00
_cell.angle_beta   90.00
_cell.angle_gamma   90.00
#
_symmetry.space_group_name_H-M   'P 1'
#
loop_
_entity.id
_entity.type
_entity.pdbx_description
1 polymer ?
#
loop_
_entity_poly.entity_id
_entity_poly.type
_entity_poly.pdbx_seq_one_letter_code
_entity_poly.pdbx_strand_id
1 'polypeptide(L)'
;MILIRNKNIRVLIFIASILSVNSNELFSAYNVSPRAVPKCSLPITVLDFIRNTSQLDLETKWPCEVRSYWLSLKPFVKSVRFLLRYVTPFIIILGVLLNAVSFSMLSAPVLCDSNLSLYLSALAISDNGALIFNYAVSVAKSHSSSVNDLFMNSKFLCGANSVSMELFQFTSTWLIVALTWTRAIAVMFPFGARDQTRSAITIITSLVCISFIISLTKLYSGGYETDSVFEFVPCQKMKPWGSAMYFYIALSTWLPLLFISIGNLLLIVRMRRSYKIHNELTHNFRYRSNRTNNSSRTLFVVSIVHLILLLPLGIVETLELYWDVILIKYPSNTGENERYIHWLQEKMLLKWCHGLFFHIYHWNFAINFFLYYLTGNKFRSVVAQMLKNYTDTYLPCHKKVSRCNTWNNCHKHLRSCVTLLTRTVVRSKQFNNMANNSIIFNNRSNSNERNSNVT
;
A
#
# COMPACT_ATOMS: atom_id res chain seq x y z
N MET A 1 -22.64 17.33 -25.35
CA MET A 1 -21.37 17.45 -26.10
C MET A 1 -20.36 18.38 -25.38
N ILE A 2 -20.11 18.17 -24.08
CA ILE A 2 -19.18 18.99 -23.26
C ILE A 2 -18.25 18.11 -22.37
N LEU A 3 -18.28 16.77 -22.51
CA LEU A 3 -17.53 15.86 -21.64
C LEU A 3 -16.17 15.35 -22.17
N ILE A 4 -15.71 15.81 -23.35
CA ILE A 4 -14.50 15.27 -24.04
C ILE A 4 -13.30 16.24 -23.97
N ARG A 5 -13.30 17.22 -23.07
CA ARG A 5 -12.19 18.21 -22.93
C ARG A 5 -11.35 18.04 -21.67
N ASN A 6 -11.40 16.88 -21.02
CA ASN A 6 -10.58 16.62 -19.84
C ASN A 6 -9.40 15.69 -20.20
N LYS A 7 -8.17 16.20 -20.09
CA LYS A 7 -6.93 15.43 -20.35
C LYS A 7 -6.88 14.12 -19.56
N ASN A 8 -7.44 14.09 -18.35
CA ASN A 8 -7.47 12.90 -17.50
C ASN A 8 -8.42 11.82 -18.03
N ILE A 9 -9.52 12.22 -18.69
CA ILE A 9 -10.43 11.27 -19.35
C ILE A 9 -9.78 10.69 -20.60
N ARG A 10 -8.94 11.44 -21.32
CA ARG A 10 -8.14 10.87 -22.43
C ARG A 10 -7.10 9.86 -21.96
N VAL A 11 -6.50 10.04 -20.78
CA VAL A 11 -5.58 9.05 -20.20
C VAL A 11 -6.33 7.80 -19.73
N LEU A 12 -7.51 7.95 -19.15
CA LEU A 12 -8.37 6.82 -18.76
C LEU A 12 -8.93 6.07 -19.98
N ILE A 13 -9.31 6.81 -21.04
CA ILE A 13 -9.65 6.23 -22.34
C ILE A 13 -8.43 5.58 -22.96
N PHE A 14 -7.22 6.14 -22.81
CA PHE A 14 -5.97 5.54 -23.31
C PHE A 14 -5.63 4.23 -22.58
N ILE A 15 -5.79 4.18 -21.25
CA ILE A 15 -5.61 2.96 -20.43
C ILE A 15 -6.74 1.95 -20.76
N ALA A 16 -7.97 2.41 -20.90
CA ALA A 16 -9.09 1.55 -21.29
C ALA A 16 -8.96 1.07 -22.75
N SER A 17 -8.37 1.85 -23.66
CA SER A 17 -8.09 1.45 -25.04
C SER A 17 -6.86 0.56 -25.14
N ILE A 18 -5.92 0.63 -24.20
CA ILE A 18 -4.84 -0.36 -24.05
C ILE A 18 -5.41 -1.69 -23.53
N LEU A 19 -6.36 -1.65 -22.59
CA LEU A 19 -7.08 -2.84 -22.11
C LEU A 19 -8.13 -3.37 -23.09
N SER A 20 -8.60 -2.52 -24.01
CA SER A 20 -9.62 -2.79 -25.04
C SER A 20 -9.00 -2.84 -26.44
N VAL A 21 -7.69 -3.09 -26.56
CA VAL A 21 -7.14 -3.51 -27.86
C VAL A 21 -7.76 -4.87 -28.14
N ASN A 22 -8.86 -4.85 -28.88
CA ASN A 22 -9.41 -6.01 -29.55
C ASN A 22 -8.28 -6.56 -30.41
N SER A 23 -7.70 -7.68 -29.99
CA SER A 23 -6.73 -8.45 -30.75
C SER A 23 -7.18 -8.61 -32.22
N ASN A 24 -8.48 -8.73 -32.45
CA ASN A 24 -9.08 -8.93 -33.77
C ASN A 24 -8.85 -7.79 -34.79
N GLU A 25 -8.68 -6.52 -34.39
CA GLU A 25 -8.47 -5.43 -35.37
C GLU A 25 -7.01 -5.34 -35.84
N LEU A 26 -6.05 -5.91 -35.11
CA LEU A 26 -4.66 -6.02 -35.57
C LEU A 26 -4.45 -7.22 -36.51
N PHE A 27 -5.35 -8.22 -36.49
CA PHE A 27 -5.23 -9.48 -37.24
C PHE A 27 -5.74 -9.43 -38.68
N SER A 28 -6.58 -8.45 -39.07
CA SER A 28 -7.15 -8.41 -40.42
C SER A 28 -6.16 -8.03 -41.54
N ALA A 29 -4.89 -7.75 -41.23
CA ALA A 29 -3.90 -7.30 -42.21
C ALA A 29 -2.89 -8.37 -42.67
N TYR A 30 -2.91 -9.60 -42.15
CA TYR A 30 -1.86 -10.59 -42.47
C TYR A 30 -2.41 -11.98 -42.83
N ASN A 31 -2.87 -12.12 -44.07
CA ASN A 31 -2.92 -13.41 -44.77
C ASN A 31 -1.73 -13.45 -45.75
N VAL A 32 -0.59 -14.01 -45.31
CA VAL A 32 0.56 -14.27 -46.19
C VAL A 32 0.81 -15.78 -46.24
N SER A 33 0.77 -16.28 -47.48
CA SER A 33 1.03 -17.67 -47.90
C SER A 33 2.38 -18.22 -47.37
N PRO A 34 2.49 -19.53 -47.08
CA PRO A 34 3.71 -20.12 -46.53
C PRO A 34 4.75 -20.30 -47.64
N ARG A 35 5.58 -19.28 -47.86
CA ARG A 35 6.85 -19.39 -48.59
C ARG A 35 7.99 -18.93 -47.71
N ALA A 36 9.03 -19.77 -47.65
CA ALA A 36 10.36 -19.59 -47.05
C ALA A 36 10.51 -18.37 -46.14
N VAL A 37 10.55 -18.60 -44.82
CA VAL A 37 10.72 -17.57 -43.79
C VAL A 37 11.93 -16.69 -44.13
N PRO A 38 11.74 -15.43 -44.54
CA PRO A 38 12.85 -14.53 -44.76
C PRO A 38 13.57 -14.33 -43.42
N LYS A 39 14.91 -14.33 -43.44
CA LYS A 39 15.72 -13.99 -42.27
C LYS A 39 15.17 -12.70 -41.65
N CYS A 40 14.90 -12.73 -40.35
CA CYS A 40 14.38 -11.61 -39.61
C CYS A 40 15.19 -10.34 -39.86
N SER A 41 14.56 -9.26 -40.34
CA SER A 41 15.22 -7.97 -40.47
C SER A 41 15.48 -7.29 -39.11
N LEU A 42 14.80 -7.73 -38.05
CA LEU A 42 14.93 -7.20 -36.70
C LEU A 42 15.95 -8.01 -35.89
N PRO A 43 17.07 -7.40 -35.44
CA PRO A 43 18.04 -8.09 -34.60
C PRO A 43 17.45 -8.36 -33.20
N ILE A 44 17.96 -9.40 -32.52
CA ILE A 44 17.56 -9.76 -31.14
C ILE A 44 17.81 -8.61 -30.16
N THR A 45 18.79 -7.74 -30.44
CA THR A 45 19.13 -6.56 -29.62
C THR A 45 17.99 -5.55 -29.46
N VAL A 46 16.93 -5.65 -30.27
CA VAL A 46 15.70 -4.87 -30.10
C VAL A 46 15.00 -5.19 -28.77
N LEU A 47 15.14 -6.41 -28.27
CA LEU A 47 14.60 -6.87 -26.98
C LEU A 47 15.55 -6.47 -25.85
N ASP A 48 15.40 -5.24 -25.37
CA ASP A 48 16.31 -4.60 -24.39
C ASP A 48 16.35 -5.26 -23.00
N PHE A 49 15.43 -6.19 -22.71
CA PHE A 49 15.41 -6.96 -21.47
C PHE A 49 16.29 -8.22 -21.51
N ILE A 50 16.80 -8.62 -22.68
CA ILE A 50 17.68 -9.78 -22.81
C ILE A 50 19.10 -9.37 -22.42
N ARG A 51 19.54 -9.80 -21.23
CA ARG A 51 20.88 -9.47 -20.70
C ARG A 51 22.01 -10.35 -21.22
N ASN A 52 21.69 -11.58 -21.63
CA ASN A 52 22.69 -12.51 -22.14
C ASN A 52 22.37 -12.93 -23.58
N THR A 53 23.04 -12.30 -24.54
CA THR A 53 22.89 -12.61 -25.97
C THR A 53 23.67 -13.84 -26.41
N SER A 54 24.45 -14.47 -25.53
CA SER A 54 25.30 -15.63 -25.86
C SER A 54 24.59 -16.98 -25.82
N GLN A 55 23.28 -17.00 -25.55
CA GLN A 55 22.52 -18.24 -25.43
C GLN A 55 22.20 -18.82 -26.82
N LEU A 56 22.59 -20.08 -27.08
CA LEU A 56 22.12 -20.81 -28.27
C LEU A 56 20.58 -20.85 -28.28
N ASP A 57 19.98 -20.77 -29.47
CA ASP A 57 18.52 -20.82 -29.74
C ASP A 57 17.69 -19.56 -29.42
N LEU A 58 18.33 -18.40 -29.19
CA LEU A 58 17.61 -17.12 -29.01
C LEU A 58 16.71 -16.77 -30.20
N GLU A 59 17.12 -17.10 -31.42
CA GLU A 59 16.31 -16.83 -32.63
C GLU A 59 15.04 -17.67 -32.69
N THR A 60 15.13 -18.94 -32.27
CA THR A 60 13.98 -19.86 -32.18
C THR A 60 13.05 -19.49 -31.04
N LYS A 61 13.60 -19.00 -29.92
CA LYS A 61 12.83 -18.59 -28.74
C LYS A 61 12.09 -17.25 -28.94
N TRP A 62 12.66 -16.34 -29.73
CA TRP A 62 12.11 -15.01 -29.95
C TRP A 62 11.87 -14.75 -31.45
N PRO A 63 10.74 -15.23 -31.99
CA PRO A 63 10.39 -15.04 -33.40
C PRO A 63 10.17 -13.56 -33.76
N CYS A 64 10.21 -13.24 -35.06
CA CYS A 64 10.20 -11.87 -35.58
C CYS A 64 8.95 -11.07 -35.20
N GLU A 65 7.80 -11.73 -35.20
CA GLU A 65 6.51 -11.19 -34.86
C GLU A 65 6.51 -10.66 -33.43
N VAL A 66 7.18 -11.36 -32.51
CA VAL A 66 7.35 -10.95 -31.12
C VAL A 66 8.30 -9.75 -31.02
N ARG A 67 9.39 -9.72 -31.82
CA ARG A 67 10.31 -8.56 -31.87
C ARG A 67 9.62 -7.31 -32.41
N SER A 68 8.78 -7.46 -33.44
CA SER A 68 7.97 -6.39 -34.01
C SER A 68 6.93 -5.89 -33.01
N TYR A 69 6.22 -6.82 -32.35
CA TYR A 69 5.28 -6.49 -31.28
C TYR A 69 5.94 -5.72 -30.14
N TRP A 70 7.15 -6.13 -29.72
CA TRP A 70 7.92 -5.42 -28.71
C TRP A 70 8.16 -3.94 -29.06
N LEU A 71 8.44 -3.62 -30.32
CA LEU A 71 8.61 -2.22 -30.76
C LEU A 71 7.33 -1.41 -30.57
N SER A 72 6.16 -2.02 -30.82
CA SER A 72 4.86 -1.39 -30.58
C SER A 72 4.56 -1.22 -29.09
N LEU A 73 5.00 -2.15 -28.25
CA LEU A 73 4.82 -2.13 -26.79
C LEU A 73 5.81 -1.17 -26.09
N LYS A 74 6.97 -0.91 -26.69
CA LYS A 74 8.07 -0.12 -26.12
C LYS A 74 7.68 1.24 -25.54
N PRO A 75 6.78 2.06 -26.15
CA PRO A 75 6.34 3.32 -25.55
C PRO A 75 5.59 3.13 -24.22
N PHE A 76 4.76 2.09 -24.12
CA PHE A 76 4.09 1.72 -22.88
C PHE A 76 5.10 1.27 -21.83
N VAL A 77 6.01 0.37 -22.20
CA VAL A 77 7.11 -0.10 -21.34
C VAL A 77 7.93 1.06 -20.80
N LYS A 78 8.31 2.01 -21.66
CA LYS A 78 9.08 3.20 -21.26
C LYS A 78 8.32 4.05 -20.24
N SER A 79 7.00 4.15 -20.38
CA SER A 79 6.14 4.87 -19.44
C SER A 79 6.08 4.16 -18.08
N VAL A 80 5.89 2.84 -18.07
CA VAL A 80 5.87 2.04 -16.83
C VAL A 80 7.24 2.08 -16.13
N ARG A 81 8.34 1.90 -16.87
CA ARG A 81 9.71 2.05 -16.35
C ARG A 81 9.93 3.43 -15.75
N PHE A 82 9.43 4.50 -16.38
CA PHE A 82 9.54 5.86 -15.85
C PHE A 82 8.82 6.00 -14.49
N LEU A 83 7.60 5.48 -14.38
CA LEU A 83 6.83 5.48 -13.13
C LEU A 83 7.57 4.68 -12.04
N LEU A 84 7.97 3.45 -12.35
CA LEU A 84 8.65 2.57 -11.41
C LEU A 84 10.00 3.13 -10.94
N ARG A 85 10.78 3.72 -11.84
CA ARG A 85 12.15 4.19 -11.54
C ARG A 85 12.20 5.57 -10.89
N TYR A 86 11.35 6.50 -11.31
CA TYR A 86 11.44 7.91 -10.89
C TYR A 86 10.31 8.36 -9.98
N VAL A 87 9.09 7.83 -10.14
CA VAL A 87 7.95 8.20 -9.28
C VAL A 87 7.94 7.38 -8.00
N THR A 88 8.31 6.10 -8.04
CA THR A 88 8.36 5.24 -6.84
C THR A 88 9.26 5.80 -5.71
N PRO A 89 10.49 6.31 -5.96
CA PRO A 89 11.30 6.93 -4.90
C PRO A 89 10.60 8.10 -4.21
N PHE A 90 9.88 8.92 -4.98
CA PHE A 90 9.09 10.02 -4.43
C PHE A 90 7.95 9.50 -3.53
N ILE A 91 7.23 8.46 -3.97
CA ILE A 91 6.18 7.80 -3.18
C ILE A 91 6.77 7.24 -1.88
N ILE A 92 7.95 6.61 -1.93
CA ILE A 92 8.62 6.05 -0.75
C ILE A 92 8.97 7.16 0.25
N ILE A 93 9.64 8.23 -0.20
CA ILE A 93 10.05 9.33 0.68
C ILE A 93 8.81 9.96 1.32
N LEU A 94 7.81 10.29 0.51
CA LEU A 94 6.58 10.90 0.98
C LEU A 94 5.84 9.99 1.97
N GLY A 95 5.65 8.72 1.59
CA GLY A 95 4.93 7.74 2.39
C GLY A 95 5.62 7.47 3.73
N VAL A 96 6.94 7.24 3.74
CA VAL A 96 7.68 6.97 4.98
C VAL A 96 7.59 8.14 5.95
N LEU A 97 7.76 9.38 5.44
CA LEU A 97 7.63 10.58 6.26
C LEU A 97 6.22 10.74 6.83
N LEU A 98 5.19 10.62 5.99
CA LEU A 98 3.80 10.86 6.40
C LEU A 98 3.24 9.75 7.30
N ASN A 99 3.65 8.50 7.12
CA ASN A 99 3.30 7.41 8.02
C ASN A 99 4.04 7.52 9.36
N ALA A 100 5.30 7.97 9.36
CA ALA A 100 6.01 8.27 10.61
C ALA A 100 5.31 9.39 11.40
N VAL A 101 4.87 10.45 10.71
CA VAL A 101 4.04 11.51 11.32
C VAL A 101 2.72 10.92 11.83
N SER A 102 2.02 10.11 11.03
CA SER A 102 0.77 9.43 11.45
C SER A 102 0.97 8.63 12.73
N PHE A 103 2.02 7.81 12.79
CA PHE A 103 2.35 7.00 13.95
C PHE A 103 2.63 7.86 15.19
N SER A 104 3.46 8.90 15.06
CA SER A 104 3.77 9.83 16.15
C SER A 104 2.51 10.49 16.70
N MET A 105 1.60 10.89 15.81
CA MET A 105 0.33 11.53 16.17
C MET A 105 -0.66 10.57 16.83
N LEU A 106 -0.77 9.35 16.33
CA LEU A 106 -1.69 8.33 16.86
C LEU A 106 -1.19 7.75 18.19
N SER A 107 0.12 7.80 18.43
CA SER A 107 0.75 7.46 19.70
C SER A 107 0.65 8.58 20.75
N ALA A 108 0.14 9.76 20.39
CA ALA A 108 -0.07 10.83 21.35
C ALA A 108 -1.19 10.45 22.35
N PRO A 109 -1.05 10.76 23.66
CA PRO A 109 -2.00 10.33 24.69
C PRO A 109 -3.46 10.71 24.39
N VAL A 110 -3.66 11.85 23.74
CA VAL A 110 -5.00 12.39 23.39
C VAL A 110 -5.76 11.51 22.39
N LEU A 111 -5.06 10.71 21.57
CA LEU A 111 -5.63 9.82 20.57
C LEU A 111 -5.47 8.33 20.95
N CYS A 112 -4.53 8.02 21.84
CA CYS A 112 -4.10 6.66 22.18
C CYS A 112 -5.18 5.82 22.90
N ASP A 113 -6.19 6.44 23.50
CA ASP A 113 -7.24 5.76 24.26
C ASP A 113 -8.30 5.05 23.39
N SER A 114 -8.11 4.97 22.08
CA SER A 114 -9.08 4.34 21.17
C SER A 114 -8.53 3.08 20.51
N ASN A 115 -9.33 2.02 20.41
CA ASN A 115 -8.95 0.83 19.63
C ASN A 115 -8.62 1.18 18.17
N LEU A 116 -9.21 2.27 17.67
CA LEU A 116 -8.91 2.80 16.35
C LEU A 116 -7.45 3.20 16.18
N SER A 117 -6.91 3.97 17.13
CA SER A 117 -5.54 4.49 17.03
C SER A 117 -4.53 3.36 17.07
N LEU A 118 -4.81 2.26 17.78
CA LEU A 118 -3.98 1.06 17.76
C LEU A 118 -3.91 0.42 16.36
N TYR A 119 -5.05 0.16 15.72
CA TYR A 119 -5.06 -0.37 14.35
C TYR A 119 -4.37 0.56 13.35
N LEU A 120 -4.65 1.87 13.42
CA LEU A 120 -4.05 2.84 12.51
C LEU A 120 -2.55 3.03 12.75
N SER A 121 -2.07 2.88 14.00
CA SER A 121 -0.65 2.92 14.32
C SER A 121 0.07 1.67 13.80
N ALA A 122 -0.52 0.49 14.01
CA ALA A 122 0.00 -0.76 13.46
C ALA A 122 0.03 -0.71 11.92
N LEU A 123 -1.01 -0.14 11.30
CA LEU A 123 -1.07 0.06 9.85
C LEU A 123 0.05 0.99 9.35
N ALA A 124 0.29 2.12 10.03
CA ALA A 124 1.39 3.03 9.69
C ALA A 124 2.78 2.37 9.81
N ILE A 125 2.97 1.48 10.80
CA ILE A 125 4.21 0.69 10.92
C ILE A 125 4.33 -0.29 9.75
N SER A 126 3.27 -1.04 9.44
CA SER A 126 3.30 -2.01 8.35
C SER A 126 3.48 -1.34 6.98
N ASP A 127 2.87 -0.17 6.77
CA ASP A 127 3.00 0.60 5.54
C ASP A 127 4.44 1.11 5.37
N ASN A 128 5.09 1.58 6.44
CA ASN A 128 6.51 1.91 6.41
C ASN A 128 7.38 0.71 6.09
N GLY A 129 7.10 -0.45 6.70
CA GLY A 129 7.80 -1.68 6.39
C GLY A 129 7.65 -2.09 4.92
N ALA A 130 6.44 -1.99 4.36
CA ALA A 130 6.19 -2.28 2.95
C ALA A 130 6.94 -1.29 2.04
N LEU A 131 6.88 0.01 2.33
CA LEU A 131 7.60 1.03 1.56
C LEU A 131 9.11 0.82 1.56
N ILE A 132 9.69 0.42 2.70
CA ILE A 132 11.13 0.23 2.85
C ILE A 132 11.57 -1.12 2.27
N PHE A 133 11.06 -2.23 2.79
CA PHE A 133 11.55 -3.57 2.46
C PHE A 133 11.03 -4.06 1.12
N ASN A 134 9.82 -3.71 0.70
CA ASN A 134 9.33 -4.02 -0.63
C ASN A 134 9.89 -3.03 -1.65
N TYR A 135 9.50 -1.75 -1.57
CA TYR A 135 9.76 -0.85 -2.69
C TYR A 135 11.17 -0.24 -2.67
N ALA A 136 11.66 0.25 -1.54
CA ALA A 136 12.96 0.90 -1.49
C ALA A 136 14.10 -0.07 -1.80
N VAL A 137 14.07 -1.27 -1.23
CA VAL A 137 15.05 -2.32 -1.55
C VAL A 137 14.93 -2.77 -3.01
N SER A 138 13.71 -2.93 -3.54
CA SER A 138 13.51 -3.30 -4.95
C SER A 138 14.06 -2.25 -5.93
N VAL A 139 13.83 -0.97 -5.65
CA VAL A 139 14.39 0.14 -6.43
C VAL A 139 15.93 0.17 -6.30
N ALA A 140 16.48 -0.06 -5.11
CA ALA A 140 17.92 -0.10 -4.90
C ALA A 140 18.58 -1.24 -5.68
N LYS A 141 17.98 -2.44 -5.67
CA LYS A 141 18.43 -3.60 -6.47
C LYS A 141 18.30 -3.34 -7.98
N SER A 142 17.26 -2.63 -8.41
CA SER A 142 17.07 -2.26 -9.81
C SER A 142 18.11 -1.26 -10.30
N HIS A 143 18.48 -0.29 -9.46
CA HIS A 143 19.39 0.80 -9.84
C HIS A 143 20.87 0.43 -9.75
N SER A 144 21.24 -0.45 -8.80
CA SER A 144 22.63 -0.82 -8.53
C SER A 144 22.84 -2.32 -8.69
N SER A 145 23.66 -2.69 -9.68
CA SER A 145 24.10 -4.08 -9.86
C SER A 145 24.82 -4.59 -8.63
N SER A 146 25.66 -3.78 -7.99
CA SER A 146 26.37 -4.17 -6.75
C SER A 146 25.41 -4.50 -5.60
N VAL A 147 24.31 -3.74 -5.46
CA VAL A 147 23.27 -4.07 -4.47
C VAL A 147 22.59 -5.37 -4.85
N ASN A 148 22.20 -5.55 -6.11
CA ASN A 148 21.60 -6.79 -6.57
C ASN A 148 22.52 -8.01 -6.31
N ASP A 149 23.81 -7.89 -6.61
CA ASP A 149 24.81 -8.94 -6.43
C ASP A 149 25.00 -9.28 -4.95
N LEU A 150 24.94 -8.30 -4.05
CA LEU A 150 24.99 -8.52 -2.60
C LEU A 150 23.82 -9.42 -2.13
N PHE A 151 22.60 -9.17 -2.63
CA PHE A 151 21.45 -10.04 -2.34
C PHE A 151 21.59 -11.42 -3.00
N MET A 152 22.09 -11.50 -4.23
CA MET A 152 22.28 -12.78 -4.93
C MET A 152 23.35 -13.67 -4.28
N ASN A 153 24.41 -13.07 -3.74
CA ASN A 153 25.51 -13.78 -3.09
C ASN A 153 25.18 -14.22 -1.65
N SER A 154 24.19 -13.58 -1.01
CA SER A 154 23.80 -13.90 0.37
C SER A 154 22.41 -14.50 0.44
N LYS A 155 22.35 -15.82 0.66
CA LYS A 155 21.09 -16.56 0.88
C LYS A 155 20.28 -15.98 2.04
N PHE A 156 20.96 -15.54 3.11
CA PHE A 156 20.30 -14.94 4.26
C PHE A 156 19.64 -13.61 3.91
N LEU A 157 20.39 -12.68 3.29
CA LEU A 157 19.85 -11.37 2.93
C LEU A 157 18.67 -11.49 1.97
N CYS A 158 18.76 -12.41 1.01
CA CYS A 158 17.66 -12.54 0.08
C CYS A 158 16.42 -13.24 0.64
N GLY A 159 16.61 -14.31 1.44
CA GLY A 159 15.51 -14.94 2.16
C GLY A 159 14.84 -13.96 3.12
N ALA A 160 15.61 -13.21 3.91
CA ALA A 160 15.11 -12.22 4.84
C ALA A 160 14.37 -11.07 4.14
N ASN A 161 14.89 -10.59 3.01
CA ASN A 161 14.20 -9.58 2.20
C ASN A 161 12.86 -10.12 1.69
N SER A 162 12.84 -11.30 1.05
CA SER A 162 11.62 -11.91 0.52
C SER A 162 10.53 -12.08 1.59
N VAL A 163 10.90 -12.60 2.78
CA VAL A 163 9.98 -12.73 3.92
C VAL A 163 9.51 -11.36 4.43
N SER A 164 10.41 -10.37 4.52
CA SER A 164 10.06 -9.03 5.01
C SER A 164 9.10 -8.30 4.06
N MET A 165 9.36 -8.40 2.75
CA MET A 165 8.47 -7.85 1.72
C MET A 165 7.05 -8.37 1.89
N GLU A 166 6.92 -9.69 2.00
CA GLU A 166 5.63 -10.36 2.17
C GLU A 166 4.96 -9.99 3.48
N LEU A 167 5.71 -10.04 4.59
CA LEU A 167 5.19 -9.78 5.93
C LEU A 167 4.50 -8.43 6.02
N PHE A 168 5.16 -7.37 5.58
CA PHE A 168 4.64 -6.02 5.73
C PHE A 168 3.48 -5.73 4.78
N GLN A 169 3.57 -6.17 3.52
CA GLN A 169 2.48 -6.00 2.55
C GLN A 169 1.22 -6.77 2.97
N PHE A 170 1.39 -8.03 3.39
CA PHE A 170 0.29 -8.88 3.83
C PHE A 170 -0.34 -8.34 5.11
N THR A 171 0.48 -7.98 6.11
CA THR A 171 0.00 -7.40 7.37
C THR A 171 -0.80 -6.12 7.13
N SER A 172 -0.31 -5.19 6.30
CA SER A 172 -1.02 -3.94 6.00
C SER A 172 -2.41 -4.19 5.38
N THR A 173 -2.47 -5.08 4.38
CA THR A 173 -3.72 -5.45 3.70
C THR A 173 -4.73 -6.05 4.69
N TRP A 174 -4.30 -7.00 5.51
CA TRP A 174 -5.18 -7.66 6.47
C TRP A 174 -5.55 -6.79 7.67
N LEU A 175 -4.73 -5.80 8.05
CA LEU A 175 -5.10 -4.79 9.04
C LEU A 175 -6.27 -3.93 8.55
N ILE A 176 -6.34 -3.60 7.26
CA ILE A 176 -7.49 -2.88 6.67
C ILE A 176 -8.76 -3.75 6.72
N VAL A 177 -8.64 -5.05 6.44
CA VAL A 177 -9.74 -6.02 6.57
C VAL A 177 -10.24 -6.07 8.03
N ALA A 178 -9.33 -6.27 8.98
CA ALA A 178 -9.64 -6.35 10.41
C ALA A 178 -10.29 -5.05 10.92
N LEU A 179 -9.78 -3.91 10.48
CA LEU A 179 -10.32 -2.59 10.80
C LEU A 179 -11.74 -2.40 10.27
N THR A 180 -11.99 -2.82 9.02
CA THR A 180 -13.31 -2.77 8.38
C THR A 180 -14.31 -3.61 9.16
N TRP A 181 -13.94 -4.85 9.52
CA TRP A 181 -14.80 -5.77 10.25
C TRP A 181 -15.03 -5.37 11.71
N THR A 182 -14.00 -4.88 12.40
CA THR A 182 -14.14 -4.32 13.74
C THR A 182 -15.18 -3.20 13.76
N ARG A 183 -15.22 -2.37 12.71
CA ARG A 183 -16.23 -1.31 12.56
C ARG A 183 -17.60 -1.84 12.19
N ALA A 184 -17.69 -2.78 11.26
CA ALA A 184 -18.95 -3.41 10.89
C ALA A 184 -19.63 -4.03 12.12
N ILE A 185 -18.86 -4.80 12.91
CA ILE A 185 -19.33 -5.42 14.16
C ILE A 185 -19.75 -4.34 15.17
N ALA A 186 -18.94 -3.30 15.40
CA ALA A 186 -19.29 -2.24 16.35
C ALA A 186 -20.57 -1.48 15.99
N VAL A 187 -20.87 -1.32 14.69
CA VAL A 187 -22.10 -0.69 14.20
C VAL A 187 -23.30 -1.66 14.23
N MET A 188 -23.07 -2.95 13.97
CA MET A 188 -24.11 -3.98 14.01
C MET A 188 -24.52 -4.34 15.44
N PHE A 189 -23.58 -4.34 16.38
CA PHE A 189 -23.74 -4.81 17.76
C PHE A 189 -23.26 -3.75 18.76
N PRO A 190 -24.08 -2.70 19.01
CA PRO A 190 -23.69 -1.59 19.87
C PRO A 190 -23.56 -1.94 21.37
N PHE A 191 -24.04 -3.12 21.79
CA PHE A 191 -24.08 -3.54 23.21
C PHE A 191 -22.85 -4.33 23.68
N GLY A 192 -21.83 -4.50 22.84
CA GLY A 192 -20.59 -5.22 23.17
C GLY A 192 -19.57 -4.38 23.96
N ALA A 193 -19.94 -3.87 25.14
CA ALA A 193 -19.02 -3.14 26.02
C ALA A 193 -18.24 -4.11 26.92
N ARG A 194 -17.21 -4.77 26.36
CA ARG A 194 -16.17 -5.46 27.14
C ARG A 194 -14.81 -4.99 26.66
N ASP A 195 -13.85 -4.93 27.58
CA ASP A 195 -12.46 -4.45 27.49
C ASP A 195 -11.85 -4.51 26.06
N GLN A 196 -12.18 -3.51 25.24
CA GLN A 196 -12.08 -3.60 23.78
C GLN A 196 -10.63 -3.40 23.29
N THR A 197 -9.78 -2.82 24.14
CA THR A 197 -8.35 -2.60 23.90
C THR A 197 -7.55 -3.90 23.92
N ARG A 198 -7.82 -4.78 24.89
CA ARG A 198 -7.17 -6.11 24.96
C ARG A 198 -7.54 -6.94 23.72
N SER A 199 -8.80 -6.89 23.31
CA SER A 199 -9.25 -7.56 22.08
C SER A 199 -8.53 -7.05 20.84
N ALA A 200 -8.38 -5.73 20.67
CA ALA A 200 -7.67 -5.14 19.55
C ALA A 200 -6.18 -5.55 19.50
N ILE A 201 -5.50 -5.54 20.65
CA ILE A 201 -4.09 -5.98 20.73
C ILE A 201 -3.98 -7.46 20.37
N THR A 202 -4.85 -8.32 20.91
CA THR A 202 -4.85 -9.75 20.60
C THR A 202 -5.07 -9.99 19.10
N ILE A 203 -6.00 -9.27 18.46
CA ILE A 203 -6.28 -9.39 17.02
C ILE A 203 -5.08 -8.92 16.18
N ILE A 204 -4.47 -7.79 16.52
CA ILE A 204 -3.31 -7.27 15.77
C ILE A 204 -2.14 -8.23 15.91
N THR A 205 -1.82 -8.68 17.12
CA THR A 205 -0.72 -9.60 17.38
C THR A 205 -0.95 -10.94 16.69
N SER A 206 -2.16 -11.52 16.77
CA SER A 206 -2.46 -12.77 16.09
C SER A 206 -2.35 -12.64 14.57
N LEU A 207 -2.82 -11.53 14.00
CA LEU A 207 -2.71 -11.23 12.58
C LEU A 207 -1.25 -11.11 12.14
N VAL A 208 -0.40 -10.41 12.91
CA VAL A 208 1.04 -10.31 12.62
C VAL A 208 1.70 -11.69 12.68
N CYS A 209 1.39 -12.51 13.68
CA CYS A 209 1.91 -13.87 13.77
C CYS A 209 1.50 -14.75 12.57
N ILE A 210 0.22 -14.70 12.19
CA ILE A 210 -0.30 -15.44 11.02
C ILE A 210 0.40 -14.95 9.74
N SER A 211 0.52 -13.63 9.58
CA SER A 211 1.20 -13.01 8.44
C SER A 211 2.66 -13.45 8.37
N PHE A 212 3.35 -13.54 9.50
CA PHE A 212 4.72 -14.02 9.57
C PHE A 212 4.85 -15.49 9.15
N ILE A 213 3.96 -16.37 9.64
CA ILE A 213 3.95 -17.79 9.25
C ILE A 213 3.75 -17.93 7.74
N ILE A 214 2.79 -17.19 7.17
CA ILE A 214 2.56 -17.18 5.72
C ILE A 214 3.79 -16.65 4.98
N SER A 215 4.43 -15.61 5.49
CA SER A 215 5.60 -15.00 4.85
C SER A 215 6.82 -15.92 4.83
N LEU A 216 6.98 -16.80 5.83
CA LEU A 216 8.06 -17.79 5.85
C LEU A 216 7.99 -18.77 4.66
N THR A 217 6.82 -18.93 4.03
CA THR A 217 6.70 -19.75 2.82
C THR A 217 7.56 -19.25 1.66
N LYS A 218 7.87 -17.95 1.63
CA LYS A 218 8.77 -17.32 0.65
C LYS A 218 10.24 -17.74 0.78
N LEU A 219 10.63 -18.41 1.86
CA LEU A 219 11.95 -19.04 1.96
C LEU A 219 12.10 -20.29 1.09
N TYR A 220 10.98 -20.91 0.72
CA TYR A 220 10.92 -22.14 -0.06
C TYR A 220 10.26 -21.95 -1.44
N SER A 221 9.73 -20.76 -1.72
CA SER A 221 9.01 -20.41 -2.94
C SER A 221 9.58 -19.17 -3.60
N GLY A 222 9.94 -19.28 -4.89
CA GLY A 222 10.41 -18.15 -5.69
C GLY A 222 9.29 -17.27 -6.26
N GLY A 223 8.02 -17.56 -5.95
CA GLY A 223 6.89 -17.00 -6.67
C GLY A 223 6.79 -17.56 -8.09
N TYR A 224 5.98 -16.92 -8.93
CA TYR A 224 5.77 -17.29 -10.33
C TYR A 224 6.49 -16.35 -11.31
N GLU A 225 6.88 -15.18 -10.83
CA GLU A 225 7.61 -14.19 -11.60
C GLU A 225 9.03 -14.66 -11.88
N THR A 226 9.30 -14.92 -13.16
CA THR A 226 10.66 -15.27 -13.62
C THR A 226 11.60 -14.06 -13.62
N ASP A 227 11.04 -12.84 -13.68
CA ASP A 227 11.73 -11.56 -13.56
C ASP A 227 10.87 -10.61 -12.73
N SER A 228 11.49 -9.84 -11.83
CA SER A 228 10.80 -8.79 -11.07
C SER A 228 10.26 -7.68 -11.99
N VAL A 229 9.14 -7.08 -11.61
CA VAL A 229 8.59 -5.83 -12.18
C VAL A 229 9.64 -4.71 -12.26
N PHE A 230 10.58 -4.68 -11.32
CA PHE A 230 11.69 -3.72 -11.28
C PHE A 230 12.94 -4.19 -12.06
N GLU A 231 12.80 -5.23 -12.88
CA GLU A 231 13.83 -5.74 -13.79
C GLU A 231 15.11 -6.21 -13.08
N PHE A 232 15.05 -6.64 -11.82
CA PHE A 232 16.18 -7.31 -11.16
C PHE A 232 15.98 -8.83 -11.15
N VAL A 233 17.09 -9.56 -11.04
CA VAL A 233 17.05 -11.04 -11.01
C VAL A 233 16.52 -11.48 -9.65
N PRO A 234 15.40 -12.25 -9.58
CA PRO A 234 14.90 -12.77 -8.32
C PRO A 234 15.89 -13.78 -7.73
N CYS A 235 15.95 -13.84 -6.40
CA CYS A 235 16.84 -14.79 -5.75
C CYS A 235 16.24 -16.19 -5.79
N GLN A 236 17.04 -17.12 -6.34
CA GLN A 236 16.71 -18.53 -6.55
C GLN A 236 15.59 -18.79 -7.58
N LYS A 237 15.92 -19.62 -8.57
CA LYS A 237 14.93 -20.28 -9.44
C LYS A 237 14.32 -21.44 -8.68
N MET A 238 13.38 -21.17 -7.77
CA MET A 238 12.65 -22.22 -7.06
C MET A 238 11.42 -22.68 -7.86
N LYS A 239 10.97 -23.91 -7.61
CA LYS A 239 9.85 -24.52 -8.34
C LYS A 239 8.55 -23.71 -8.11
N PRO A 240 7.75 -23.45 -9.16
CA PRO A 240 6.47 -22.80 -9.01
C PRO A 240 5.54 -23.63 -8.11
N TRP A 241 4.80 -22.95 -7.24
CA TRP A 241 3.83 -23.53 -6.31
C TRP A 241 2.57 -23.99 -7.05
N GLY A 242 2.64 -25.09 -7.82
CA GLY A 242 1.55 -25.65 -8.64
C GLY A 242 0.12 -25.21 -8.26
N SER A 243 -0.58 -25.96 -7.40
CA SER A 243 -1.94 -25.61 -6.94
C SER A 243 -1.95 -24.62 -5.76
N ALA A 244 -0.87 -24.54 -4.98
CA ALA A 244 -0.81 -23.67 -3.80
C ALA A 244 -0.72 -22.17 -4.15
N MET A 245 -0.32 -21.84 -5.38
CA MET A 245 -0.29 -20.47 -5.89
C MET A 245 -1.69 -19.86 -6.05
N TYR A 246 -2.70 -20.65 -6.45
CA TYR A 246 -4.10 -20.18 -6.49
C TYR A 246 -4.58 -19.73 -5.11
N PHE A 247 -4.22 -20.51 -4.08
CA PHE A 247 -4.56 -20.17 -2.69
C PHE A 247 -3.84 -18.90 -2.24
N TYR A 248 -2.56 -18.75 -2.62
CA TYR A 248 -1.79 -17.53 -2.31
C TYR A 248 -2.41 -16.28 -2.93
N ILE A 249 -2.71 -16.29 -4.24
CA ILE A 249 -3.34 -15.12 -4.91
C ILE A 249 -4.72 -14.85 -4.31
N ALA A 250 -5.52 -15.89 -4.05
CA ALA A 250 -6.79 -15.73 -3.38
C ALA A 250 -6.64 -15.05 -2.01
N LEU A 251 -5.62 -15.41 -1.24
CA LEU A 251 -5.37 -14.88 0.09
C LEU A 251 -4.77 -13.46 0.09
N SER A 252 -3.91 -13.13 -0.89
CA SER A 252 -3.25 -11.83 -0.99
C SER A 252 -4.14 -10.75 -1.62
N THR A 253 -5.04 -11.12 -2.53
CA THR A 253 -5.86 -10.15 -3.30
C THR A 253 -7.36 -10.37 -3.12
N TRP A 254 -7.91 -11.50 -3.56
CA TRP A 254 -9.37 -11.69 -3.68
C TRP A 254 -10.11 -11.78 -2.34
N LEU A 255 -9.55 -12.45 -1.34
CA LEU A 255 -10.14 -12.54 -0.01
C LEU A 255 -10.18 -11.17 0.67
N PRO A 256 -9.09 -10.38 0.73
CA PRO A 256 -9.16 -9.00 1.18
C PRO A 256 -10.22 -8.17 0.45
N LEU A 257 -10.27 -8.24 -0.89
CA LEU A 257 -11.28 -7.53 -1.69
C LEU A 257 -12.71 -7.94 -1.29
N LEU A 258 -12.96 -9.24 -1.13
CA LEU A 258 -14.26 -9.78 -0.75
C LEU A 258 -14.66 -9.34 0.66
N PHE A 259 -13.79 -9.52 1.66
CA PHE A 259 -14.09 -9.17 3.04
C PHE A 259 -14.28 -7.66 3.24
N ILE A 260 -13.49 -6.82 2.57
CA ILE A 260 -13.64 -5.37 2.63
C ILE A 260 -14.95 -4.95 1.93
N SER A 261 -15.27 -5.51 0.77
CA SER A 261 -16.51 -5.21 0.04
C SER A 261 -17.75 -5.56 0.85
N ILE A 262 -17.79 -6.77 1.43
CA ILE A 262 -18.89 -7.21 2.30
C ILE A 262 -18.97 -6.33 3.55
N GLY A 263 -17.85 -6.07 4.23
CA GLY A 263 -17.81 -5.24 5.42
C GLY A 263 -18.30 -3.80 5.17
N ASN A 264 -17.87 -3.20 4.06
CA ASN A 264 -18.32 -1.87 3.63
C ASN A 264 -19.81 -1.84 3.26
N LEU A 265 -20.32 -2.87 2.58
CA LEU A 265 -21.74 -2.99 2.27
C LEU A 265 -22.59 -3.06 3.54
N LEU A 266 -22.17 -3.90 4.52
CA LEU A 266 -22.83 -4.02 5.81
C LEU A 266 -22.83 -2.68 6.58
N LEU A 267 -21.71 -1.96 6.56
CA LEU A 267 -21.60 -0.62 7.14
C LEU A 267 -22.59 0.35 6.51
N ILE A 268 -22.67 0.43 5.18
CA ILE A 268 -23.60 1.31 4.47
C ILE A 268 -25.05 0.98 4.82
N VAL A 269 -25.44 -0.30 4.74
CA VAL A 269 -26.81 -0.74 5.01
C VAL A 269 -27.22 -0.39 6.45
N ARG A 270 -26.36 -0.66 7.42
CA ARG A 270 -26.64 -0.39 8.84
C ARG A 270 -26.64 1.10 9.15
N MET A 271 -25.72 1.88 8.60
CA MET A 271 -25.71 3.33 8.76
C MET A 271 -26.98 3.97 8.18
N ARG A 272 -27.44 3.53 7.00
CA ARG A 272 -28.71 4.00 6.40
C ARG A 272 -29.91 3.65 7.28
N ARG A 273 -29.98 2.42 7.78
CA ARG A 273 -31.05 1.98 8.68
C ARG A 273 -31.06 2.79 9.99
N SER A 274 -29.90 2.99 10.60
CA SER A 274 -29.75 3.78 11.81
C SER A 274 -30.14 5.24 11.60
N TYR A 275 -29.76 5.83 10.45
CA TYR A 275 -30.16 7.19 10.09
C TYR A 275 -31.68 7.33 9.93
N LYS A 276 -32.33 6.38 9.25
CA LYS A 276 -33.80 6.36 9.09
C LYS A 276 -34.51 6.31 10.44
N ILE A 277 -34.12 5.35 11.31
CA ILE A 277 -34.69 5.19 12.65
C ILE A 277 -34.47 6.45 13.50
N HIS A 278 -33.28 7.06 13.43
CA HIS A 278 -32.98 8.28 14.17
C HIS A 278 -33.81 9.47 13.67
N ASN A 279 -34.02 9.58 12.36
CA ASN A 279 -34.83 10.65 11.78
C ASN A 279 -36.33 10.50 12.12
N GLU A 280 -36.81 9.27 12.28
CA GLU A 280 -38.19 8.97 12.70
C GLU A 280 -38.41 9.23 14.21
N LEU A 281 -37.42 8.92 15.06
CA LEU A 281 -37.56 9.03 16.52
C LEU A 281 -37.11 10.37 17.10
N THR A 282 -36.29 11.15 16.38
CA THR A 282 -35.57 12.28 16.98
C THR A 282 -35.48 13.49 16.08
N HIS A 283 -36.60 14.19 15.89
CA HIS A 283 -36.61 15.52 15.26
C HIS A 283 -35.84 16.57 16.09
N ASN A 284 -35.62 16.34 17.41
CA ASN A 284 -35.05 17.32 18.35
C ASN A 284 -33.66 17.01 18.95
N PHE A 285 -33.05 15.82 18.77
CA PHE A 285 -31.73 15.49 19.36
C PHE A 285 -30.60 15.37 18.31
N ARG A 286 -30.39 16.41 17.52
CA ARG A 286 -29.34 16.46 16.47
C ARG A 286 -27.90 16.41 16.99
N TYR A 287 -27.65 16.55 18.29
CA TYR A 287 -26.33 16.91 18.81
C TYR A 287 -25.37 15.73 19.09
N ARG A 288 -25.87 14.51 19.39
CA ARG A 288 -25.01 13.39 19.85
C ARG A 288 -24.57 12.40 18.75
N SER A 289 -25.26 12.36 17.60
CA SER A 289 -25.02 11.43 16.49
C SER A 289 -23.77 11.75 15.63
N ASN A 290 -23.27 12.99 15.67
CA ASN A 290 -22.17 13.42 14.80
C ASN A 290 -20.78 12.83 15.11
N ARG A 291 -20.55 12.30 16.32
CA ARG A 291 -19.20 11.86 16.75
C ARG A 291 -18.81 10.46 16.24
N THR A 292 -19.75 9.53 16.13
CA THR A 292 -19.53 8.18 15.56
C THR A 292 -19.46 8.21 14.03
N ASN A 293 -20.26 9.06 13.39
CA ASN A 293 -20.31 9.16 11.93
C ASN A 293 -18.98 9.60 11.28
N ASN A 294 -18.22 10.50 11.92
CA ASN A 294 -16.97 11.02 11.35
C ASN A 294 -15.84 9.96 11.33
N SER A 295 -15.77 9.11 12.35
CA SER A 295 -14.78 8.03 12.42
C SER A 295 -15.08 6.92 11.39
N SER A 296 -16.35 6.53 11.26
CA SER A 296 -16.78 5.54 10.28
C SER A 296 -16.56 6.03 8.85
N ARG A 297 -16.76 7.33 8.59
CA ARG A 297 -16.48 7.94 7.28
C ARG A 297 -15.01 7.85 6.88
N THR A 298 -14.09 8.12 7.82
CA THR A 298 -12.64 8.03 7.56
C THR A 298 -12.24 6.63 7.12
N LEU A 299 -12.72 5.64 7.85
CA LEU A 299 -12.40 4.23 7.62
C LEU A 299 -13.03 3.69 6.35
N PHE A 300 -14.26 4.10 6.06
CA PHE A 300 -14.92 3.80 4.81
C PHE A 300 -14.13 4.33 3.60
N VAL A 301 -13.62 5.56 3.68
CA VAL A 301 -12.81 6.12 2.58
C VAL A 301 -11.52 5.33 2.41
N VAL A 302 -10.82 5.02 3.50
CA VAL A 302 -9.57 4.23 3.46
C VAL A 302 -9.81 2.85 2.85
N SER A 303 -10.88 2.16 3.28
CA SER A 303 -11.20 0.83 2.77
C SER A 303 -11.66 0.84 1.30
N ILE A 304 -12.42 1.83 0.87
CA ILE A 304 -12.83 1.99 -0.54
C ILE A 304 -11.64 2.32 -1.44
N VAL A 305 -10.76 3.23 -1.01
CA VAL A 305 -9.54 3.55 -1.77
C VAL A 305 -8.66 2.31 -1.91
N HIS A 306 -8.53 1.52 -0.85
CA HIS A 306 -7.82 0.25 -0.90
C HIS A 306 -8.42 -0.73 -1.91
N LEU A 307 -9.75 -0.90 -1.94
CA LEU A 307 -10.44 -1.73 -2.94
C LEU A 307 -10.14 -1.27 -4.37
N ILE A 308 -10.24 0.04 -4.63
CA ILE A 308 -10.03 0.61 -5.97
C ILE A 308 -8.60 0.37 -6.45
N LEU A 309 -7.62 0.49 -5.55
CA LEU A 309 -6.20 0.35 -5.89
C LEU A 309 -5.74 -1.12 -5.94
N LEU A 310 -6.37 -2.03 -5.18
CA LEU A 310 -6.03 -3.46 -5.15
C LEU A 310 -6.74 -4.26 -6.27
N LEU A 311 -7.96 -3.90 -6.66
CA LEU A 311 -8.76 -4.65 -7.64
C LEU A 311 -8.05 -4.85 -8.99
N PRO A 312 -7.47 -3.81 -9.63
CA PRO A 312 -6.79 -3.99 -10.91
C PRO A 312 -5.57 -4.90 -10.82
N LEU A 313 -4.85 -4.86 -9.70
CA LEU A 313 -3.71 -5.74 -9.44
C LEU A 313 -4.18 -7.21 -9.35
N GLY A 314 -5.21 -7.50 -8.56
CA GLY A 314 -5.75 -8.86 -8.44
C GLY A 314 -6.26 -9.44 -9.77
N ILE A 315 -6.85 -8.61 -10.63
CA ILE A 315 -7.26 -9.03 -11.99
C ILE A 315 -6.04 -9.45 -12.81
N VAL A 316 -4.99 -8.62 -12.85
CA VAL A 316 -3.80 -8.92 -13.67
C VAL A 316 -3.01 -10.10 -13.13
N GLU A 317 -2.83 -10.24 -11.82
CA GLU A 317 -2.17 -11.42 -11.22
C GLU A 317 -2.91 -12.72 -11.56
N THR A 318 -4.25 -12.68 -11.59
CA THR A 318 -5.08 -13.85 -11.95
C THR A 318 -4.94 -14.20 -13.43
N LEU A 319 -4.89 -13.19 -14.30
CA LEU A 319 -4.64 -13.40 -15.73
C LEU A 319 -3.24 -13.95 -15.95
N GLU A 320 -2.22 -13.40 -15.29
CA GLU A 320 -0.85 -13.88 -15.39
C GLU A 320 -0.73 -15.34 -14.93
N LEU A 321 -1.34 -15.70 -13.80
CA LEU A 321 -1.40 -17.09 -13.34
C LEU A 321 -2.06 -18.02 -14.37
N TYR A 322 -3.17 -17.60 -14.97
CA TYR A 322 -3.84 -18.38 -16.01
C TYR A 322 -2.93 -18.62 -17.23
N TRP A 323 -2.25 -17.58 -17.69
CA TRP A 323 -1.35 -17.66 -18.85
C TRP A 323 -0.04 -18.42 -18.57
N ASP A 324 0.50 -18.32 -17.35
CA ASP A 324 1.78 -18.92 -16.97
C ASP A 324 1.69 -20.35 -16.44
N VAL A 325 0.53 -20.80 -15.95
CA VAL A 325 0.37 -22.17 -15.41
C VAL A 325 -0.50 -23.05 -16.29
N ILE A 326 -1.56 -22.52 -16.90
CA ILE A 326 -2.53 -23.35 -17.65
C ILE A 326 -2.18 -23.40 -19.14
N LEU A 327 -1.63 -22.32 -19.69
CA LEU A 327 -1.41 -22.17 -21.15
C LEU A 327 0.04 -22.27 -21.60
N ILE A 328 0.96 -22.82 -20.79
CA ILE A 328 2.36 -23.03 -21.20
C ILE A 328 2.38 -23.84 -22.49
N LYS A 329 2.82 -23.22 -23.59
CA LYS A 329 3.06 -23.88 -24.87
C LYS A 329 4.53 -23.75 -25.20
N TYR A 330 5.23 -24.87 -25.26
CA TYR A 330 6.53 -24.93 -25.93
C TYR A 330 6.28 -25.38 -27.37
N PRO A 331 6.99 -24.81 -28.35
CA PRO A 331 6.82 -25.24 -29.74
C PRO A 331 7.27 -26.71 -29.85
N SER A 332 6.31 -27.61 -30.03
CA SER A 332 6.59 -29.04 -30.25
C SER A 332 6.58 -29.39 -31.74
N ASN A 333 5.80 -28.67 -32.56
CA ASN A 333 5.64 -28.89 -34.00
C ASN A 333 5.47 -27.57 -34.79
N THR A 334 5.76 -27.59 -36.09
CA THR A 334 5.75 -26.44 -37.02
C THR A 334 4.41 -25.71 -37.16
N GLY A 335 3.28 -26.33 -36.83
CA GLY A 335 1.94 -25.70 -36.82
C GLY A 335 1.56 -25.03 -35.48
N GLU A 336 2.40 -25.12 -34.44
CA GLU A 336 2.12 -24.54 -33.11
C GLU A 336 2.78 -23.18 -32.88
N ASN A 337 3.58 -22.72 -33.86
CA ASN A 337 4.34 -21.48 -33.75
C ASN A 337 3.44 -20.24 -33.58
N GLU A 338 2.31 -20.15 -34.27
CA GLU A 338 1.38 -19.01 -34.13
C GLU A 338 0.80 -18.92 -32.71
N ARG A 339 0.41 -20.05 -32.13
CA ARG A 339 -0.13 -20.12 -30.76
C ARG A 339 0.93 -19.80 -29.72
N TYR A 340 2.19 -20.17 -29.98
CA TYR A 340 3.33 -19.81 -29.15
C TYR A 340 3.66 -18.31 -29.23
N ILE A 341 3.65 -17.74 -30.44
CA ILE A 341 3.85 -16.30 -30.67
C ILE A 341 2.79 -15.49 -29.93
N HIS A 342 1.51 -15.86 -30.06
CA HIS A 342 0.42 -15.20 -29.35
C HIS A 342 0.60 -15.27 -27.83
N TRP A 343 0.96 -16.45 -27.30
CA TRP A 343 1.25 -16.61 -25.87
C TRP A 343 2.40 -15.70 -25.40
N LEU A 344 3.48 -15.58 -26.18
CA LEU A 344 4.60 -14.69 -25.86
C LEU A 344 4.20 -13.21 -25.86
N GLN A 345 3.39 -12.77 -26.84
CA GLN A 345 2.92 -11.40 -26.94
C GLN A 345 2.05 -11.01 -25.73
N GLU A 346 1.07 -11.85 -25.38
CA GLU A 346 0.21 -11.65 -24.22
C GLU A 346 1.00 -11.65 -22.91
N LYS A 347 1.95 -12.59 -22.76
CA LYS A 347 2.82 -12.63 -21.59
C LYS A 347 3.64 -11.34 -21.44
N MET A 348 4.17 -10.80 -22.53
CA MET A 348 4.90 -9.52 -22.49
C MET A 348 3.99 -8.37 -22.05
N LEU A 349 2.78 -8.29 -22.61
CA LEU A 349 1.81 -7.25 -22.25
C LEU A 349 1.43 -7.35 -20.77
N LEU A 350 1.05 -8.55 -20.30
CA LEU A 350 0.64 -8.81 -18.93
C LEU A 350 1.71 -8.44 -17.92
N LYS A 351 2.99 -8.76 -18.18
CA LYS A 351 4.12 -8.36 -17.31
C LYS A 351 4.16 -6.84 -17.08
N TRP A 352 3.96 -6.05 -18.12
CA TRP A 352 4.02 -4.59 -18.02
C TRP A 352 2.72 -3.97 -17.48
N CYS A 353 1.57 -4.58 -17.74
CA CYS A 353 0.31 -4.26 -17.08
C CYS A 353 0.39 -4.52 -15.57
N HIS A 354 0.97 -5.66 -15.18
CA HIS A 354 1.22 -5.99 -13.78
C HIS A 354 2.09 -4.91 -13.14
N GLY A 355 3.20 -4.54 -13.80
CA GLY A 355 4.07 -3.48 -13.30
C GLY A 355 3.38 -2.11 -13.12
N LEU A 356 2.44 -1.77 -14.01
CA LEU A 356 1.64 -0.55 -13.87
C LEU A 356 0.69 -0.61 -12.67
N PHE A 357 -0.09 -1.70 -12.54
CA PHE A 357 -1.06 -1.81 -11.45
C PHE A 357 -0.41 -2.04 -10.09
N PHE A 358 0.73 -2.72 -10.07
CA PHE A 358 1.59 -2.81 -8.90
C PHE A 358 2.04 -1.41 -8.46
N HIS A 359 2.54 -0.58 -9.39
CA HIS A 359 2.88 0.82 -9.09
C HIS A 359 1.68 1.64 -8.56
N ILE A 360 0.49 1.46 -9.15
CA ILE A 360 -0.74 2.13 -8.68
C ILE A 360 -1.08 1.67 -7.27
N TYR A 361 -0.98 0.37 -6.98
CA TYR A 361 -1.21 -0.20 -5.66
C TYR A 361 -0.24 0.36 -4.60
N HIS A 362 0.99 0.74 -4.95
CA HIS A 362 1.94 1.34 -4.00
C HIS A 362 1.39 2.59 -3.30
N TRP A 363 0.52 3.34 -3.97
CA TRP A 363 -0.08 4.53 -3.38
C TRP A 363 -0.91 4.20 -2.13
N ASN A 364 -1.45 2.98 -2.00
CA ASN A 364 -2.16 2.55 -0.78
C ASN A 364 -1.32 2.74 0.48
N PHE A 365 -0.01 2.53 0.40
CA PHE A 365 0.88 2.64 1.55
C PHE A 365 1.32 4.08 1.83
N ALA A 366 1.15 5.01 0.88
CA ALA A 366 1.64 6.38 1.02
C ALA A 366 0.54 7.41 1.30
N ILE A 367 -0.70 7.17 0.85
CA ILE A 367 -1.77 8.18 0.92
C ILE A 367 -2.55 8.19 2.23
N ASN A 368 -2.35 7.20 3.09
CA ASN A 368 -3.16 7.00 4.30
C ASN A 368 -3.22 8.25 5.20
N PHE A 369 -2.10 8.95 5.39
CA PHE A 369 -2.08 10.24 6.12
C PHE A 369 -3.05 11.28 5.53
N PHE A 370 -3.05 11.44 4.20
CA PHE A 370 -3.94 12.39 3.53
C PHE A 370 -5.40 11.98 3.70
N LEU A 371 -5.70 10.68 3.60
CA LEU A 371 -7.05 10.17 3.84
C LEU A 371 -7.50 10.48 5.27
N TYR A 372 -6.65 10.24 6.28
CA TYR A 372 -6.95 10.56 7.68
C TYR A 372 -7.15 12.06 7.90
N TYR A 373 -6.34 12.89 7.27
CA TYR A 373 -6.42 14.34 7.37
C TYR A 373 -7.70 14.92 6.74
N LEU A 374 -8.06 14.47 5.54
CA LEU A 374 -9.22 14.98 4.80
C LEU A 374 -10.54 14.55 5.44
N THR A 375 -10.58 13.34 5.99
CA THR A 375 -11.85 12.73 6.45
C THR A 375 -12.05 12.81 7.97
N GLY A 376 -10.97 12.88 8.74
CA GLY A 376 -10.94 12.79 10.20
C GLY A 376 -10.78 14.15 10.90
N ASN A 377 -11.90 14.70 11.40
CA ASN A 377 -11.89 16.00 12.12
C ASN A 377 -10.96 16.02 13.35
N LYS A 378 -10.90 14.90 14.10
CA LYS A 378 -10.01 14.78 15.27
C LYS A 378 -8.54 14.76 14.87
N PHE A 379 -8.19 13.96 13.87
CA PHE A 379 -6.83 13.85 13.36
C PHE A 379 -6.36 15.22 12.85
N ARG A 380 -7.19 15.90 12.05
CA ARG A 380 -6.93 17.27 11.58
C ARG A 380 -6.72 18.28 12.71
N SER A 381 -7.52 18.21 13.78
CA SER A 381 -7.35 19.09 14.94
C SER A 381 -6.00 18.88 15.64
N VAL A 382 -5.57 17.62 15.78
CA VAL A 382 -4.26 17.31 16.37
C VAL A 382 -3.13 17.73 15.43
N VAL A 383 -3.27 17.59 14.10
CA VAL A 383 -2.29 18.10 13.13
C VAL A 383 -2.14 19.61 13.30
N ALA A 384 -3.26 20.34 13.30
CA ALA A 384 -3.26 21.80 13.42
C ALA A 384 -2.64 22.24 14.75
N GLN A 385 -2.94 21.55 15.85
CA GLN A 385 -2.38 21.87 17.17
C GLN A 385 -0.87 21.60 17.23
N MET A 386 -0.40 20.47 16.69
CA MET A 386 1.02 20.14 16.63
C MET A 386 1.79 21.14 15.75
N LEU A 387 1.25 21.48 14.57
CA LEU A 387 1.83 22.48 13.68
C LEU A 387 1.88 23.86 14.35
N LYS A 388 0.81 24.25 15.06
CA LYS A 388 0.78 25.50 15.82
C LYS A 388 1.84 25.52 16.91
N ASN A 389 1.95 24.46 17.72
CA ASN A 389 2.96 24.34 18.76
C ASN A 389 4.39 24.36 18.17
N TYR A 390 4.62 23.72 17.04
CA TYR A 390 5.91 23.74 16.34
C TYR A 390 6.24 25.16 15.85
N THR A 391 5.26 25.83 15.23
CA THR A 391 5.39 27.21 14.75
C THR A 391 5.67 28.17 15.92
N ASP A 392 4.89 28.08 16.99
CA ASP A 392 5.03 28.93 18.19
C ASP A 392 6.37 28.68 18.93
N THR A 393 6.98 27.51 18.78
CA THR A 393 8.28 27.19 19.41
C THR A 393 9.48 27.57 18.54
N TYR A 394 9.40 27.38 17.22
CA TYR A 394 10.52 27.59 16.30
C TYR A 394 10.59 29.01 15.70
N LEU A 395 9.44 29.67 15.43
CA LEU A 395 9.44 31.03 14.87
C LEU A 395 10.07 32.07 15.82
N PRO A 396 9.88 32.02 17.16
CA PRO A 396 10.54 32.94 18.07
C PRO A 396 12.05 32.68 18.20
N CYS A 397 12.51 31.43 18.09
CA CYS A 397 13.95 31.14 18.15
C CYS A 397 14.66 31.59 16.87
N HIS A 398 14.02 31.47 15.69
CA HIS A 398 14.60 31.99 14.43
C HIS A 398 14.70 33.53 14.39
N LYS A 399 13.68 34.26 14.84
CA LYS A 399 13.71 35.74 14.92
C LYS A 399 14.70 36.29 15.95
N LYS A 400 15.03 35.53 17.00
CA LYS A 400 16.04 35.92 18.00
C LYS A 400 17.47 35.59 17.55
N VAL A 401 17.67 34.54 16.77
CA VAL A 401 18.98 34.18 16.19
C VAL A 401 19.37 35.14 15.07
N SER A 402 18.43 35.60 14.23
CA SER A 402 18.72 36.56 13.14
C SER A 402 19.04 38.00 13.62
N ARG A 403 18.97 38.28 14.93
CA ARG A 403 19.36 39.57 15.54
C ARG A 403 20.68 39.52 16.34
N CYS A 404 21.39 38.39 16.36
CA CYS A 404 22.68 38.26 17.05
C CYS A 404 23.85 38.62 16.11
N ASN A 405 24.27 39.89 16.11
CA ASN A 405 25.44 40.34 15.34
C ASN A 405 26.79 40.17 16.08
N THR A 406 26.83 39.58 17.27
CA THR A 406 28.06 39.41 18.06
C THR A 406 28.19 38.00 18.64
N TRP A 407 29.25 37.29 18.22
CA TRP A 407 29.55 35.88 18.49
C TRP A 407 29.54 35.50 19.98
N ASN A 408 29.97 36.39 20.88
CA ASN A 408 30.06 36.10 22.32
C ASN A 408 28.71 36.02 23.05
N ASN A 409 27.62 36.55 22.49
CA ASN A 409 26.28 36.45 23.11
C ASN A 409 25.43 35.29 22.58
N CYS A 410 25.85 34.63 21.50
CA CYS A 410 25.10 33.53 20.88
C CYS A 410 25.16 32.24 21.72
N HIS A 411 26.27 32.00 22.43
CA HIS A 411 26.46 30.80 23.26
C HIS A 411 25.53 30.75 24.49
N LYS A 412 25.19 31.92 25.07
CA LYS A 412 24.20 32.02 26.16
C LYS A 412 22.77 31.81 25.66
N HIS A 413 22.44 32.28 24.45
CA HIS A 413 21.12 32.09 23.85
C HIS A 413 20.89 30.66 23.33
N LEU A 414 21.91 29.99 22.81
CA LEU A 414 21.82 28.57 22.43
C LEU A 414 21.55 27.69 23.65
N ARG A 415 22.25 27.95 24.76
CA ARG A 415 22.03 27.26 26.05
C ARG A 415 20.62 27.50 26.59
N SER A 416 20.08 28.70 26.39
CA SER A 416 18.70 29.07 26.74
C SER A 416 17.64 28.40 25.87
N CYS A 417 17.86 28.28 24.54
CA CYS A 417 16.92 27.59 23.64
C CYS A 417 16.93 26.06 23.90
N VAL A 418 18.09 25.48 24.25
CA VAL A 418 18.20 24.07 24.71
C VAL A 418 17.53 23.86 26.08
N THR A 419 17.64 24.80 27.02
CA THR A 419 16.91 24.74 28.31
C THR A 419 15.41 24.95 28.13
N LEU A 420 14.98 25.73 27.13
CA LEU A 420 13.58 25.88 26.76
C LEU A 420 13.02 24.61 26.11
N LEU A 421 13.76 23.97 25.20
CA LEU A 421 13.43 22.67 24.58
C LEU A 421 13.34 21.55 25.63
N THR A 422 14.27 21.49 26.57
CA THR A 422 14.20 20.53 27.68
C THR A 422 13.06 20.88 28.65
N ARG A 423 12.78 22.17 28.91
CA ARG A 423 11.59 22.56 29.69
C ARG A 423 10.27 22.25 28.99
N THR A 424 10.13 22.35 27.67
CA THR A 424 8.88 21.94 26.99
C THR A 424 8.70 20.43 26.98
N VAL A 425 9.78 19.64 26.84
CA VAL A 425 9.73 18.18 26.98
C VAL A 425 9.41 17.76 28.42
N VAL A 426 9.94 18.46 29.42
CA VAL A 426 9.63 18.20 30.84
C VAL A 426 8.23 18.69 31.21
N ARG A 427 7.77 19.83 30.66
CA ARG A 427 6.42 20.38 30.92
C ARG A 427 5.33 19.55 30.24
N SER A 428 5.62 18.86 29.13
CA SER A 428 4.69 17.85 28.58
C SER A 428 4.57 16.63 29.51
N LYS A 429 5.68 16.16 30.09
CA LYS A 429 5.66 15.12 31.15
C LYS A 429 4.93 15.57 32.41
N GLN A 430 5.08 16.83 32.82
CA GLN A 430 4.47 17.35 34.06
C GLN A 430 2.97 17.63 33.89
N PHE A 431 2.52 18.07 32.72
CA PHE A 431 1.10 18.17 32.37
C PHE A 431 0.43 16.78 32.31
N ASN A 432 1.15 15.76 31.82
CA ASN A 432 0.70 14.36 31.84
C ASN A 432 0.57 13.81 33.28
N ASN A 433 1.46 14.19 34.20
CA ASN A 433 1.36 13.80 35.60
C ASN A 433 0.25 14.53 36.38
N MET A 434 -0.01 15.82 36.07
CA MET A 434 -1.11 16.57 36.68
C MET A 434 -2.49 16.07 36.20
N ALA A 435 -2.61 15.70 34.92
CA ALA A 435 -3.82 15.07 34.39
C ALA A 435 -4.10 13.71 35.05
N ASN A 436 -3.07 12.86 35.22
CA ASN A 436 -3.21 11.57 35.91
C ASN A 436 -3.60 11.73 37.40
N ASN A 437 -3.04 12.73 38.10
CA ASN A 437 -3.38 12.98 39.51
C ASN A 437 -4.80 13.55 39.68
N SER A 438 -5.31 14.33 38.72
CA SER A 438 -6.69 14.82 38.73
C SER A 438 -7.73 13.71 38.50
N ILE A 439 -7.38 12.69 37.71
CA ILE A 439 -8.21 11.49 37.48
C ILE A 439 -8.25 10.60 38.74
N ILE A 440 -7.14 10.50 39.47
CA ILE A 440 -7.08 9.76 40.74
C ILE A 440 -7.86 10.48 41.85
N PHE A 441 -7.82 11.82 41.91
CA PHE A 441 -8.59 12.59 42.90
C PHE A 441 -10.11 12.54 42.65
N ASN A 442 -10.57 12.60 41.38
CA ASN A 442 -12.00 12.46 41.06
C ASN A 442 -12.56 11.06 41.31
N ASN A 443 -11.73 10.01 41.23
CA ASN A 443 -12.15 8.66 41.60
C ASN A 443 -12.27 8.47 43.12
N ARG A 444 -11.56 9.27 43.92
CA ARG A 444 -11.60 9.21 45.40
C ARG A 444 -12.72 10.08 46.00
N SER A 445 -13.17 11.13 45.31
CA SER A 445 -14.35 11.89 45.74
C SER A 445 -15.65 11.14 45.45
N ASN A 446 -15.75 10.45 44.30
CA ASN A 446 -16.93 9.67 43.92
C ASN A 446 -17.13 8.39 44.76
N SER A 447 -16.10 7.90 45.46
CA SER A 447 -16.24 6.77 46.41
C SER A 447 -16.79 7.20 47.77
N ASN A 448 -16.66 8.48 48.15
CA ASN A 448 -17.15 8.98 49.45
C ASN A 448 -18.60 9.47 49.41
N GLU A 449 -19.12 9.87 48.24
CA GLU A 449 -20.53 10.26 48.06
C GLU A 449 -21.50 9.06 47.95
N ARG A 450 -21.00 7.83 47.78
CA ARG A 450 -21.84 6.62 47.72
C ARG A 450 -22.23 6.04 49.08
N ASN A 451 -21.60 6.49 50.17
CA ASN A 451 -21.81 5.94 51.51
C ASN A 451 -22.69 6.81 52.43
N SER A 452 -23.30 7.89 51.92
CA SER A 452 -24.08 8.85 52.73
C SER A 452 -25.59 8.87 52.46
N ASN A 453 -26.11 8.05 51.54
CA ASN A 453 -27.54 8.00 51.21
C ASN A 453 -28.20 6.64 51.53
N VAL A 454 -27.90 6.08 52.70
CA VAL A 454 -28.69 5.00 53.30
C VAL A 454 -28.86 5.27 54.79
N THR A 455 -29.97 5.91 55.14
CA THR A 455 -30.68 5.80 56.42
C THR A 455 -32.14 6.06 56.15
#